data_AF-A0A952XCU0-F1
#
_entry.id   AF-A0A952XCU0-F1
#
_cell.length_a   1.000
_cell.length_b   1.000
_cell.length_c   1.000
_cell.angle_alpha   90.00
_cell.angle_beta   90.00
_cell.angle_gamma   90.00
#
_symmetry.space_group_name_H-M   'P 1'
#
loop_
_entity.id
_entity.type
_entity.pdbx_description
1 polymer ?
#
loop_
_entity_poly.entity_id
_entity_poly.type
_entity_poly.pdbx_seq_one_letter_code
_entity_poly.pdbx_strand_id
1 'polypeptide(L)'
;MKQTADISPSRAAGLDPDLCYRAIAAKDARFDGRFFVCVRTTGIYCRPVCPAQVPKRENCRFVPSAAAAEALGFRSCLRCRPEAAPGTPAWAGTAASVSRALRLIEEGALDDGKLDDLAARLGMGERQLRRLFLAHVGAGPQAVAANRRLLTAKQLITDTGLPLAQVAHAAGYRSLRRFNDAILQAYGVAPGEIRRTSETAAGGAIRLRLGYRPPFDFERVLAYLGGRAIPGVEQVTAARYARSFRVDGVSGVLSVAPAPKGHALEARIEIAGAEKGTGLPMRRIAARLRRLFDLDAEPSAIVAAFEGDLLIGPRITRAKGLRVPGTFDGFELAIRAVLGQQISVKGATTIAGRIVERFGERFDSGVDGITHFFPAPQRLARGDYAGLGLTGGRIATLKGLAAAVTSGALDFGPRETLEAKIAELTALPGIGEWTAHYVALRALGEPDAFPASDLGLRKAAGGGAPVTTKELELLSQDWRPWRGYAALALWTL
;
A
#
# COMPACT_ATOMS: atom_id res chain seq x y z
N MET A 1 -44.91 -32.28 33.67
CA MET A 1 -44.24 -31.68 34.85
C MET A 1 -42.79 -32.13 34.87
N LYS A 2 -41.85 -31.24 34.52
CA LYS A 2 -40.49 -31.07 35.06
C LYS A 2 -39.59 -30.33 34.05
N GLN A 3 -39.51 -29.02 34.29
CA GLN A 3 -38.35 -28.13 34.18
C GLN A 3 -37.47 -28.21 32.91
N THR A 4 -37.82 -27.36 31.94
CA THR A 4 -36.84 -26.74 31.03
C THR A 4 -35.95 -25.80 31.83
N ALA A 5 -34.66 -26.14 31.95
CA ALA A 5 -33.65 -25.27 32.54
C ALA A 5 -33.34 -24.12 31.57
N ASP A 6 -33.70 -22.90 31.97
CA ASP A 6 -33.33 -21.65 31.32
C ASP A 6 -31.85 -21.36 31.58
N ILE A 7 -30.98 -21.81 30.66
CA ILE A 7 -29.56 -21.48 30.69
C ILE A 7 -29.40 -20.10 30.03
N SER A 8 -29.53 -19.06 30.84
CA SER A 8 -29.18 -17.69 30.46
C SER A 8 -27.71 -17.62 29.98
N PRO A 9 -27.42 -17.19 28.73
CA PRO A 9 -26.08 -17.23 28.13
C PRO A 9 -25.02 -16.30 28.76
N SER A 10 -25.31 -15.60 29.85
CA SER A 10 -24.41 -14.56 30.40
C SER A 10 -23.23 -15.10 31.20
N ARG A 11 -23.29 -16.33 31.73
CA ARG A 11 -22.22 -16.88 32.58
C ARG A 11 -21.08 -17.57 31.81
N ALA A 12 -21.27 -17.91 30.54
CA ALA A 12 -20.27 -18.64 29.75
C ALA A 12 -19.12 -17.75 29.21
N ALA A 13 -19.21 -16.41 29.35
CA ALA A 13 -18.28 -15.46 28.72
C ALA A 13 -17.41 -14.64 29.69
N GLY A 14 -17.38 -14.95 31.00
CA GLY A 14 -16.50 -14.27 31.96
C GLY A 14 -16.79 -12.77 32.21
N LEU A 15 -17.94 -12.26 31.74
CA LEU A 15 -18.34 -10.87 31.93
C LEU A 15 -19.15 -10.71 33.23
N ASP A 16 -18.61 -9.98 34.20
CA ASP A 16 -19.34 -9.55 35.40
C ASP A 16 -20.34 -8.43 35.03
N PRO A 17 -21.66 -8.67 35.12
CA PRO A 17 -22.67 -7.69 34.73
C PRO A 17 -22.64 -6.38 35.55
N ASP A 18 -22.22 -6.43 36.82
CA ASP A 18 -22.20 -5.24 37.68
C ASP A 18 -20.94 -4.40 37.44
N LEU A 19 -19.82 -5.04 37.06
CA LEU A 19 -18.64 -4.35 36.55
C LEU A 19 -18.91 -3.71 35.18
N CYS A 20 -19.56 -4.43 34.26
CA CYS A 20 -19.95 -3.92 32.96
C CYS A 20 -20.91 -2.72 33.09
N TYR A 21 -21.88 -2.78 34.01
CA TYR A 21 -22.81 -1.68 34.24
C TYR A 21 -22.12 -0.42 34.79
N ARG A 22 -21.17 -0.58 35.72
CA ARG A 22 -20.34 0.54 36.21
C ARG A 22 -19.52 1.16 35.08
N ALA A 23 -18.95 0.33 34.20
CA ALA A 23 -18.15 0.80 33.06
C ALA A 23 -18.99 1.61 32.04
N ILE A 24 -20.23 1.19 31.74
CA ILE A 24 -21.11 1.99 30.85
C ILE A 24 -21.61 3.27 31.54
N ALA A 25 -21.85 3.23 32.85
CA ALA A 25 -22.28 4.40 33.62
C ALA A 25 -21.19 5.49 33.65
N ALA A 26 -19.93 5.06 33.80
CA ALA A 26 -18.76 5.91 33.74
C ALA A 26 -18.33 6.30 32.31
N LYS A 27 -18.87 5.65 31.27
CA LYS A 27 -18.43 5.77 29.87
C LYS A 27 -16.91 5.57 29.71
N ASP A 28 -16.36 4.59 30.43
CA ASP A 28 -14.91 4.37 30.52
C ASP A 28 -14.34 3.79 29.20
N ALA A 29 -13.49 4.57 28.54
CA ALA A 29 -12.90 4.22 27.24
C ALA A 29 -11.98 2.99 27.29
N ARG A 30 -11.48 2.58 28.46
CA ARG A 30 -10.63 1.39 28.60
C ARG A 30 -11.39 0.08 28.37
N PHE A 31 -12.72 0.13 28.43
CA PHE A 31 -13.60 -1.01 28.20
C PHE A 31 -14.21 -1.03 26.79
N ASP A 32 -13.89 -0.04 25.98
CA ASP A 32 -14.41 0.11 24.64
C ASP A 32 -13.93 -1.03 23.72
N GLY A 33 -14.89 -1.70 23.06
CA GLY A 33 -14.62 -2.90 22.25
C GLY A 33 -14.41 -4.20 23.04
N ARG A 34 -14.31 -4.16 24.39
CA ARG A 34 -14.16 -5.36 25.23
C ARG A 34 -15.48 -6.08 25.52
N PHE A 35 -16.58 -5.33 25.51
CA PHE A 35 -17.94 -5.85 25.62
C PHE A 35 -18.94 -4.86 25.00
N PHE A 36 -20.16 -5.31 24.78
CA PHE A 36 -21.27 -4.52 24.25
C PHE A 36 -22.48 -4.63 25.18
N VAL A 37 -23.27 -3.55 25.28
CA VAL A 37 -24.50 -3.52 26.06
C VAL A 37 -25.71 -3.59 25.14
N CYS A 38 -26.51 -4.65 25.26
CA CYS A 38 -27.79 -4.83 24.61
C CYS A 38 -28.91 -4.30 25.52
N VAL A 39 -29.72 -3.38 25.01
CA VAL A 39 -30.79 -2.71 25.75
C VAL A 39 -32.13 -3.31 25.36
N ARG A 40 -32.75 -4.05 26.28
CA ARG A 40 -33.98 -4.83 26.03
C ARG A 40 -35.15 -3.97 25.59
N THR A 41 -35.29 -2.77 26.17
CA THR A 41 -36.42 -1.88 25.91
C THR A 41 -36.38 -1.24 24.52
N THR A 42 -35.20 -1.07 23.93
CA THR A 42 -35.04 -0.44 22.61
C THR A 42 -34.68 -1.43 21.51
N GLY A 43 -34.29 -2.66 21.87
CA GLY A 43 -33.75 -3.63 20.91
C GLY A 43 -32.42 -3.21 20.29
N ILE A 44 -31.70 -2.26 20.91
CA ILE A 44 -30.44 -1.70 20.41
C ILE A 44 -29.27 -2.19 21.25
N TYR A 45 -28.14 -2.51 20.63
CA TYR A 45 -26.87 -2.68 21.35
C TYR A 45 -25.88 -1.52 21.11
N CYS A 46 -25.09 -1.20 22.12
CA CYS A 46 -24.21 -0.04 22.18
C CYS A 46 -22.80 -0.40 22.67
N ARG A 47 -21.85 0.49 22.43
CA ARG A 47 -20.52 0.50 23.07
C ARG A 47 -20.61 1.00 24.52
N PRO A 48 -19.64 0.65 25.39
CA PRO A 48 -19.57 1.17 26.75
C PRO A 48 -19.39 2.70 26.82
N VAL A 49 -18.80 3.30 25.78
CA VAL A 49 -18.56 4.73 25.65
C VAL A 49 -19.68 5.50 24.95
N CYS A 50 -20.84 4.86 24.73
CA CYS A 50 -21.93 5.50 23.99
C CYS A 50 -22.38 6.79 24.68
N PRO A 51 -22.51 7.92 23.95
CA PRO A 51 -22.93 9.19 24.56
C PRO A 51 -24.43 9.21 24.94
N ALA A 52 -25.20 8.16 24.64
CA ALA A 52 -26.60 8.04 25.01
C ALA A 52 -26.81 8.03 26.53
N GLN A 53 -28.06 8.26 26.96
CA GLN A 53 -28.46 8.12 28.36
C GLN A 53 -28.26 6.66 28.80
N VAL A 54 -27.72 6.48 30.01
CA VAL A 54 -27.40 5.15 30.54
C VAL A 54 -28.72 4.45 30.87
N PRO A 55 -29.05 3.32 30.22
CA PRO A 55 -30.28 2.58 30.48
C PRO A 55 -30.28 1.96 31.88
N LYS A 56 -31.47 1.72 32.45
CA LYS A 56 -31.60 1.05 33.75
C LYS A 56 -30.96 -0.35 33.71
N ARG A 57 -30.28 -0.72 34.81
CA ARG A 57 -29.57 -2.00 35.00
C ARG A 57 -30.37 -3.25 34.63
N GLU A 58 -31.66 -3.26 34.96
CA GLU A 58 -32.61 -4.35 34.67
C GLU A 58 -32.86 -4.56 33.16
N ASN A 59 -32.65 -3.52 32.35
CA ASN A 59 -32.84 -3.52 30.90
C ASN A 59 -31.55 -3.82 30.12
N CYS A 60 -30.43 -4.03 30.80
CA CYS A 60 -29.12 -4.27 30.20
C CYS A 60 -28.78 -5.75 30.15
N ARG A 61 -28.30 -6.21 29.00
CA ARG A 61 -27.61 -7.49 28.82
C ARG A 61 -26.24 -7.23 28.21
N PHE A 62 -25.19 -7.86 28.72
CA PHE A 62 -23.83 -7.66 28.23
C PHE A 62 -23.36 -8.87 27.42
N VAL A 63 -22.65 -8.60 26.32
CA VAL A 63 -22.11 -9.64 25.43
C VAL A 63 -20.68 -9.29 25.02
N PRO A 64 -19.82 -10.29 24.75
CA PRO A 64 -18.40 -10.06 24.48
C PRO A 64 -18.12 -9.49 23.07
N SER A 65 -19.06 -9.60 22.12
CA SER A 65 -18.86 -9.15 20.74
C SER A 65 -20.13 -8.57 20.12
N ALA A 66 -19.97 -7.73 19.09
CA ALA A 66 -21.08 -7.20 18.30
C ALA A 66 -21.88 -8.32 17.60
N ALA A 67 -21.18 -9.33 17.05
CA ALA A 67 -21.81 -10.50 16.44
C ALA A 67 -22.71 -11.27 17.43
N ALA A 68 -22.31 -11.37 18.70
CA ALA A 68 -23.14 -11.99 19.74
C ALA A 68 -24.39 -11.16 20.06
N ALA A 69 -24.36 -9.83 19.91
CA ALA A 69 -25.55 -9.00 20.07
C ALA A 69 -26.55 -9.18 18.92
N GLU A 70 -26.06 -9.25 17.69
CA GLU A 70 -26.88 -9.45 16.49
C GLU A 70 -27.51 -10.84 16.45
N ALA A 71 -26.78 -11.89 16.85
CA ALA A 71 -27.32 -13.25 16.98
C ALA A 71 -28.45 -13.34 18.02
N LEU A 72 -28.53 -12.38 18.95
CA LEU A 72 -29.61 -12.25 19.92
C LEU A 72 -30.74 -11.33 19.46
N GLY A 73 -30.71 -10.85 18.21
CA GLY A 73 -31.75 -10.02 17.59
C GLY A 73 -31.66 -8.53 17.90
N PHE A 74 -30.55 -8.04 18.45
CA PHE A 74 -30.37 -6.60 18.71
C PHE A 74 -29.78 -5.87 17.50
N ARG A 75 -30.29 -4.66 17.22
CA ARG A 75 -29.78 -3.79 16.15
C ARG A 75 -28.66 -2.87 16.63
N SER A 76 -27.71 -2.54 15.75
CA SER A 76 -26.60 -1.63 16.08
C SER A 76 -27.06 -0.20 16.38
N CYS A 77 -26.44 0.41 17.40
CA CYS A 77 -26.69 1.80 17.75
C CYS A 77 -26.10 2.76 16.71
N LEU A 78 -26.97 3.50 16.02
CA LEU A 78 -26.57 4.49 15.01
C LEU A 78 -25.70 5.64 15.55
N ARG A 79 -25.72 5.88 16.87
CA ARG A 79 -25.02 6.99 17.52
C ARG A 79 -23.57 6.66 17.87
N CYS A 80 -23.32 5.47 18.43
CA CYS A 80 -21.97 5.04 18.80
C CYS A 80 -21.32 4.09 17.80
N ARG A 81 -22.10 3.59 16.82
CA ARG A 81 -21.67 2.70 15.75
C ARG A 81 -20.81 1.55 16.28
N PRO A 82 -21.40 0.66 17.11
CA PRO A 82 -20.68 -0.42 17.77
C PRO A 82 -20.01 -1.39 16.78
N GLU A 83 -20.47 -1.47 15.54
CA GLU A 83 -19.82 -2.18 14.43
C GLU A 83 -18.40 -1.67 14.12
N ALA A 84 -18.06 -0.45 14.54
CA ALA A 84 -16.77 0.22 14.32
C ALA A 84 -15.95 0.40 15.62
N ALA A 85 -16.20 -0.40 16.65
CA ALA A 85 -15.43 -0.38 17.90
C ALA A 85 -13.99 -0.88 17.70
N PRO A 86 -13.01 -0.44 18.51
CA PRO A 86 -11.63 -0.95 18.47
C PRO A 86 -11.55 -2.47 18.40
N GLY A 87 -10.77 -3.02 17.46
CA GLY A 87 -10.64 -4.46 17.22
C GLY A 87 -11.72 -5.10 16.33
N THR A 88 -12.69 -4.35 15.81
CA THR A 88 -13.67 -4.85 14.83
C THR A 88 -13.17 -4.71 13.38
N PRO A 89 -13.70 -5.50 12.41
CA PRO A 89 -13.36 -5.36 11.00
C PRO A 89 -13.56 -3.95 10.44
N ALA A 90 -14.61 -3.23 10.87
CA ALA A 90 -14.84 -1.85 10.43
C ALA A 90 -13.88 -0.84 11.07
N TRP A 91 -13.33 -1.13 12.27
CA TRP A 91 -12.29 -0.32 12.91
C TRP A 91 -10.92 -0.50 12.26
N ALA A 92 -10.58 -1.72 11.82
CA ALA A 92 -9.43 -1.95 10.95
C ALA A 92 -9.53 -1.13 9.64
N GLY A 93 -10.76 -0.89 9.15
CA GLY A 93 -11.03 -0.12 7.93
C GLY A 93 -10.77 1.39 8.00
N THR A 94 -11.00 2.07 9.12
CA THR A 94 -10.76 3.53 9.21
C THR A 94 -9.28 3.87 9.30
N ALA A 95 -8.51 3.08 10.05
CA ALA A 95 -7.04 3.18 10.09
C ALA A 95 -6.45 2.87 8.71
N ALA A 96 -6.94 1.82 8.02
CA ALA A 96 -6.53 1.51 6.65
C ALA A 96 -6.81 2.66 5.66
N SER A 97 -7.92 3.39 5.84
CA SER A 97 -8.26 4.56 5.04
C SER A 97 -7.30 5.72 5.24
N VAL A 98 -6.88 5.97 6.48
CA VAL A 98 -5.84 6.96 6.79
C VAL A 98 -4.49 6.52 6.22
N SER A 99 -4.11 5.24 6.35
CA SER A 99 -2.87 4.72 5.76
C SER A 99 -2.86 4.85 4.23
N ARG A 100 -3.97 4.57 3.55
CA ARG A 100 -4.12 4.83 2.10
C ARG A 100 -3.98 6.31 1.76
N ALA A 101 -4.61 7.19 2.54
CA ALA A 101 -4.50 8.63 2.34
C ALA A 101 -3.06 9.14 2.54
N LEU A 102 -2.35 8.63 3.55
CA LEU A 102 -0.93 8.95 3.77
C LEU A 102 -0.07 8.53 2.56
N ARG A 103 -0.29 7.33 2.01
CA ARG A 103 0.38 6.87 0.77
C ARG A 103 0.12 7.83 -0.40
N LEU A 104 -1.13 8.25 -0.59
CA LEU A 104 -1.49 9.21 -1.64
C LEU A 104 -0.83 10.59 -1.43
N ILE A 105 -0.74 11.08 -0.19
CA ILE A 105 -0.05 12.33 0.13
C ILE A 105 1.45 12.21 -0.15
N GLU A 106 2.07 11.07 0.13
CA GLU A 106 3.46 10.78 -0.19
C GLU A 106 3.72 10.74 -1.69
N GLU A 107 2.76 10.26 -2.47
CA GLU A 107 2.75 10.32 -3.95
C GLU A 107 2.47 11.72 -4.53
N GLY A 108 2.28 12.73 -3.69
CA GLY A 108 2.06 14.11 -4.14
C GLY A 108 0.62 14.46 -4.48
N ALA A 109 -0.38 13.70 -4.01
CA ALA A 109 -1.80 14.00 -4.28
C ALA A 109 -2.21 15.42 -3.86
N LEU A 110 -1.56 16.01 -2.85
CA LEU A 110 -1.82 17.38 -2.37
C LEU A 110 -0.73 18.40 -2.76
N ASP A 111 0.18 18.05 -3.67
CA ASP A 111 1.12 19.04 -4.23
C ASP A 111 0.39 19.95 -5.20
N ASP A 112 -0.42 19.33 -6.07
CA ASP A 112 -1.23 20.04 -7.07
C ASP A 112 -2.74 19.86 -6.94
N GLY A 113 -3.19 18.82 -6.23
CA GLY A 113 -4.60 18.50 -6.06
C GLY A 113 -5.25 19.17 -4.85
N LYS A 114 -6.58 19.11 -4.79
CA LYS A 114 -7.37 19.57 -3.64
C LYS A 114 -7.62 18.44 -2.66
N LEU A 115 -7.98 18.80 -1.43
CA LEU A 115 -8.34 17.79 -0.42
C LEU A 115 -9.59 17.01 -0.81
N ASP A 116 -10.51 17.64 -1.53
CA ASP A 116 -11.72 17.01 -2.02
C ASP A 116 -11.41 15.88 -3.02
N ASP A 117 -10.44 16.10 -3.92
CA ASP A 117 -10.00 15.08 -4.89
C ASP A 117 -9.38 13.88 -4.16
N LEU A 118 -8.57 14.14 -3.13
CA LEU A 118 -7.98 13.08 -2.30
C LEU A 118 -9.07 12.29 -1.55
N ALA A 119 -10.06 12.97 -1.00
CA ALA A 119 -11.15 12.35 -0.26
C ALA A 119 -12.04 11.50 -1.19
N ALA A 120 -12.37 12.03 -2.37
CA ALA A 120 -13.15 11.33 -3.38
C ALA A 120 -12.47 10.02 -3.84
N ARG A 121 -11.15 10.03 -4.06
CA ARG A 121 -10.39 8.81 -4.41
C ARG A 121 -10.46 7.71 -3.34
N LEU A 122 -10.71 8.09 -2.10
CA LEU A 122 -10.86 7.18 -0.96
C LEU A 122 -12.31 6.81 -0.68
N GLY A 123 -13.28 7.30 -1.46
CA GLY A 123 -14.71 7.08 -1.23
C GLY A 123 -15.28 7.88 -0.06
N MET A 124 -14.63 8.96 0.38
CA MET A 124 -14.98 9.68 1.61
C MET A 124 -15.24 11.17 1.35
N GLY A 125 -16.01 11.81 2.24
CA GLY A 125 -16.12 13.27 2.27
C GLY A 125 -14.93 13.95 2.97
N GLU A 126 -14.60 15.18 2.56
CA GLU A 126 -13.46 15.97 3.12
C GLU A 126 -13.50 16.07 4.65
N ARG A 127 -14.69 16.34 5.21
CA ARG A 127 -14.90 16.46 6.67
C ARG A 127 -14.56 15.15 7.40
N GLN A 128 -14.95 14.02 6.82
CA GLN A 128 -14.67 12.70 7.39
C GLN A 128 -13.17 12.40 7.34
N LEU A 129 -12.51 12.70 6.21
CA LEU A 129 -11.06 12.52 6.05
C LEU A 129 -10.27 13.35 7.06
N ARG A 130 -10.62 14.63 7.24
CA ARG A 130 -10.00 15.51 8.25
C ARG A 130 -10.16 14.95 9.66
N ARG A 131 -11.37 14.51 10.02
CA ARG A 131 -11.65 13.92 11.34
C ARG A 131 -10.81 12.67 11.60
N LEU A 132 -10.70 11.78 10.60
CA LEU A 132 -9.90 10.57 10.72
C LEU A 132 -8.40 10.88 10.85
N PHE A 133 -7.89 11.85 10.10
CA PHE A 133 -6.50 12.31 10.23
C PHE A 133 -6.19 12.87 11.61
N LEU A 134 -7.07 13.71 12.17
CA LEU A 134 -6.91 14.20 13.53
C LEU A 134 -6.95 13.07 14.56
N ALA A 135 -7.85 12.09 14.38
CA ALA A 135 -7.99 10.96 15.30
C ALA A 135 -6.79 9.99 15.25
N HIS A 136 -6.23 9.71 14.07
CA HIS A 136 -5.21 8.66 13.88
C HIS A 136 -3.78 9.19 13.73
N VAL A 137 -3.60 10.43 13.25
CA VAL A 137 -2.28 11.05 13.00
C VAL A 137 -2.04 12.23 13.93
N GLY A 138 -3.09 12.82 14.52
CA GLY A 138 -2.99 14.02 15.35
C GLY A 138 -2.86 15.33 14.55
N ALA A 139 -2.87 15.26 13.22
CA ALA A 139 -2.72 16.43 12.34
C ALA A 139 -3.59 16.28 11.09
N GLY A 140 -4.09 17.41 10.57
CA GLY A 140 -4.90 17.40 9.35
C GLY A 140 -4.12 17.06 8.07
N PRO A 141 -4.78 16.59 7.00
CA PRO A 141 -4.12 16.14 5.76
C PRO A 141 -3.18 17.18 5.12
N GLN A 142 -3.59 18.46 5.11
CA GLN A 142 -2.77 19.55 4.56
C GLN A 142 -1.51 19.83 5.38
N ALA A 143 -1.59 19.71 6.71
CA ALA A 143 -0.43 19.88 7.59
C ALA A 143 0.57 18.75 7.37
N VAL A 144 0.08 17.51 7.22
CA VAL A 144 0.91 16.35 6.86
C VAL A 144 1.59 16.58 5.51
N ALA A 145 0.86 17.00 4.47
CA ALA A 145 1.42 17.29 3.16
C ALA A 145 2.46 18.42 3.19
N ALA A 146 2.21 19.50 3.95
CA ALA A 146 3.17 20.59 4.14
C ALA A 146 4.48 20.10 4.78
N ASN A 147 4.38 19.30 5.85
CA ASN A 147 5.55 18.72 6.50
C ASN A 147 6.33 17.78 5.56
N ARG A 148 5.63 16.96 4.76
CA ARG A 148 6.29 16.10 3.76
C ARG A 148 7.08 16.91 2.73
N ARG A 149 6.52 18.00 2.20
CA ARG A 149 7.23 18.90 1.27
C ARG A 149 8.46 19.52 1.91
N LEU A 150 8.35 19.95 3.17
CA LEU A 150 9.47 20.48 3.96
C LEU A 150 10.61 19.45 4.12
N LEU A 151 10.27 18.21 4.48
CA LEU A 151 11.25 17.13 4.65
C LEU A 151 11.93 16.78 3.32
N THR A 152 11.18 16.68 2.22
CA THR A 152 11.76 16.49 0.89
C THR A 152 12.68 17.64 0.49
N ALA A 153 12.26 18.88 0.75
CA ALA A 153 13.09 20.07 0.51
C ALA A 153 14.42 19.98 1.27
N LYS A 154 14.38 19.73 2.59
CA LYS A 154 15.58 19.55 3.40
C LYS A 154 16.49 18.48 2.82
N GLN A 155 15.94 17.32 2.51
CA GLN A 155 16.70 16.23 1.92
C GLN A 155 17.37 16.62 0.60
N LEU A 156 16.64 17.23 -0.33
CA LEU A 156 17.19 17.65 -1.62
C LEU A 156 18.24 18.77 -1.48
N ILE A 157 18.10 19.67 -0.50
CA ILE A 157 19.11 20.69 -0.19
C ILE A 157 20.42 20.03 0.27
N THR A 158 20.32 19.02 1.13
CA THR A 158 21.45 18.32 1.75
C THR A 158 22.13 17.34 0.79
N ASP A 159 21.34 16.54 0.06
CA ASP A 159 21.84 15.35 -0.64
C ASP A 159 22.19 15.63 -2.12
N THR A 160 21.80 16.80 -2.66
CA THR A 160 21.90 17.11 -4.10
C THR A 160 22.55 18.47 -4.39
N GLY A 161 23.17 18.59 -5.58
CA GLY A 161 23.71 19.84 -6.10
C GLY A 161 22.70 20.71 -6.88
N LEU A 162 21.42 20.35 -6.92
CA LEU A 162 20.41 21.03 -7.74
C LEU A 162 20.28 22.52 -7.38
N PRO A 163 20.09 23.46 -8.33
CA PRO A 163 19.73 24.84 -8.02
C PRO A 163 18.52 24.92 -7.07
N LEU A 164 18.51 25.84 -6.10
CA LEU A 164 17.44 25.94 -5.09
C LEU A 164 16.04 26.12 -5.72
N ALA A 165 15.95 26.78 -6.88
CA ALA A 165 14.71 26.87 -7.65
C ALA A 165 14.18 25.49 -8.10
N GLN A 166 15.07 24.60 -8.56
CA GLN A 166 14.71 23.23 -8.93
C GLN A 166 14.38 22.38 -7.70
N VAL A 167 15.09 22.57 -6.58
CA VAL A 167 14.78 21.94 -5.30
C VAL A 167 13.37 22.30 -4.83
N ALA A 168 13.00 23.59 -4.89
CA ALA A 168 11.68 24.06 -4.49
C ALA A 168 10.58 23.36 -5.29
N HIS A 169 10.73 23.31 -6.61
CA HIS A 169 9.77 22.62 -7.46
C HIS A 169 9.74 21.11 -7.17
N ALA A 170 10.90 20.47 -7.07
CA ALA A 170 11.02 19.03 -6.82
C ALA A 170 10.43 18.59 -5.47
N ALA A 171 10.43 19.50 -4.49
CA ALA A 171 9.83 19.31 -3.18
C ALA A 171 8.32 19.62 -3.15
N GLY A 172 7.70 20.05 -4.26
CA GLY A 172 6.26 20.33 -4.35
C GLY A 172 5.86 21.77 -4.01
N TYR A 173 6.77 22.74 -4.14
CA TYR A 173 6.47 24.17 -4.00
C TYR A 173 6.29 24.84 -5.36
N ARG A 174 5.19 25.59 -5.51
CA ARG A 174 4.91 26.39 -6.73
C ARG A 174 5.66 27.71 -6.82
N SER A 175 6.30 28.14 -5.73
CA SER A 175 6.98 29.43 -5.64
C SER A 175 8.22 29.30 -4.78
N LEU A 176 9.34 29.80 -5.30
CA LEU A 176 10.60 29.88 -4.56
C LEU A 176 10.48 30.72 -3.28
N ARG A 177 9.65 31.77 -3.31
CA ARG A 177 9.38 32.59 -2.12
C ARG A 177 8.73 31.79 -1.01
N ARG A 178 7.64 31.07 -1.32
CA ARG A 178 6.94 30.21 -0.34
C ARG A 178 7.84 29.10 0.20
N PHE A 179 8.71 28.54 -0.65
CA PHE A 179 9.72 27.57 -0.25
C PHE A 179 10.72 28.17 0.75
N ASN A 180 11.28 29.34 0.44
CA ASN A 180 12.23 30.03 1.33
C ASN A 180 11.58 30.35 2.68
N ASP A 181 10.35 30.90 2.66
CA ASP A 181 9.60 31.25 3.86
C ASP A 181 9.32 30.00 4.72
N ALA A 182 8.89 28.90 4.11
CA ALA A 182 8.60 27.65 4.82
C ALA A 182 9.85 27.02 5.46
N ILE A 183 10.98 27.04 4.75
CA ILE A 183 12.26 26.53 5.27
C ILE A 183 12.74 27.39 6.44
N LEU A 184 12.72 28.71 6.28
CA LEU A 184 13.12 29.64 7.33
C LEU A 184 12.24 29.50 8.57
N GLN A 185 10.92 29.43 8.39
CA GLN A 185 9.98 29.26 9.49
C GLN A 185 10.18 27.94 10.25
N ALA A 186 10.49 26.86 9.54
CA ALA A 186 10.59 25.54 10.16
C ALA A 186 11.98 25.21 10.75
N TYR A 187 13.06 25.72 10.15
CA TYR A 187 14.43 25.37 10.52
C TYR A 187 15.25 26.56 11.05
N GLY A 188 14.74 27.80 10.97
CA GLY A 188 15.41 28.99 11.48
C GLY A 188 16.62 29.47 10.66
N VAL A 189 16.93 28.80 9.55
CA VAL A 189 18.07 29.09 8.68
C VAL A 189 17.66 29.10 7.21
N ALA A 190 18.38 29.85 6.38
CA ALA A 190 18.08 29.93 4.95
C ALA A 190 18.45 28.63 4.21
N PRO A 191 17.75 28.24 3.11
CA PRO A 191 18.08 27.03 2.34
C PRO A 191 19.54 26.94 1.89
N GLY A 192 20.16 28.08 1.52
CA GLY A 192 21.56 28.13 1.11
C GLY A 192 22.56 27.85 2.25
N GLU A 193 22.19 28.11 3.49
CA GLU A 193 23.00 27.83 4.68
C GLU A 193 22.95 26.35 5.05
N ILE A 194 21.76 25.73 4.93
CA ILE A 194 21.59 24.27 5.06
C ILE A 194 22.46 23.54 4.04
N ARG A 195 22.59 24.08 2.82
CA ARG A 195 23.49 23.52 1.80
C ARG A 195 24.96 23.66 2.18
N ARG A 196 25.39 24.83 2.65
CA ARG A 196 26.79 25.12 2.99
C ARG A 196 27.35 24.22 4.10
N THR A 197 26.46 23.71 4.95
CA THR A 197 26.79 22.76 6.03
C THR A 197 26.74 21.30 5.60
N SER A 198 26.30 21.02 4.36
CA SER A 198 26.27 19.66 3.80
C SER A 198 27.45 19.45 2.86
N GLU A 199 28.26 18.42 3.11
CA GLU A 199 29.30 17.94 2.19
C GLU A 199 28.64 17.42 0.90
N THR A 200 28.31 18.31 -0.03
CA THR A 200 27.68 17.93 -1.30
C THR A 200 28.77 17.45 -2.26
N ALA A 201 28.82 16.12 -2.48
CA ALA A 201 29.65 15.52 -3.51
C ALA A 201 29.18 15.96 -4.91
N ALA A 202 30.09 16.57 -5.67
CA ALA A 202 29.95 16.95 -7.06
C ALA A 202 29.55 15.75 -7.94
N GLY A 203 28.53 15.93 -8.77
CA GLY A 203 28.07 14.94 -9.75
C GLY A 203 26.72 15.33 -10.36
N GLY A 204 26.50 15.02 -11.65
CA GLY A 204 25.28 15.34 -12.38
C GLY A 204 24.04 14.51 -11.99
N ALA A 205 24.23 13.42 -11.23
CA ALA A 205 23.15 12.54 -10.77
C ALA A 205 22.54 13.02 -9.44
N ILE A 206 21.21 13.00 -9.37
CA ILE A 206 20.44 13.30 -8.16
C ILE A 206 20.50 12.10 -7.21
N ARG A 207 20.88 12.31 -5.95
CA ARG A 207 20.86 11.27 -4.91
C ARG A 207 19.65 11.44 -4.01
N LEU A 208 18.89 10.35 -3.82
CA LEU A 208 17.82 10.26 -2.85
C LEU A 208 18.11 9.15 -1.84
N ARG A 209 18.00 9.48 -0.57
CA ARG A 209 18.17 8.54 0.54
C ARG A 209 16.81 8.06 1.04
N LEU A 210 16.54 6.77 0.91
CA LEU A 210 15.25 6.15 1.23
C LEU A 210 15.38 5.32 2.51
N GLY A 211 15.05 5.92 3.66
CA GLY A 211 15.12 5.24 4.95
C GLY A 211 14.10 4.10 5.08
N TYR A 212 14.50 3.04 5.78
CA TYR A 212 13.66 1.89 6.10
C TYR A 212 13.81 1.45 7.56
N ARG A 213 12.83 0.73 8.08
CA ARG A 213 12.90 0.10 9.41
C ARG A 213 13.64 -1.24 9.30
N PRO A 214 14.75 -1.47 10.01
CA PRO A 214 15.38 -2.78 10.04
C PRO A 214 14.49 -3.81 10.78
N PRO A 215 14.66 -5.11 10.51
CA PRO A 215 15.53 -5.70 9.49
C PRO A 215 14.97 -5.57 8.06
N PHE A 216 15.86 -5.70 7.06
CA PHE A 216 15.53 -5.60 5.64
C PHE A 216 16.43 -6.53 4.81
N ASP A 217 15.83 -7.56 4.20
CA ASP A 217 16.54 -8.56 3.39
C ASP A 217 16.63 -8.08 1.93
N PHE A 218 17.56 -7.16 1.65
CA PHE A 218 17.71 -6.56 0.33
C PHE A 218 18.07 -7.58 -0.76
N GLU A 219 18.93 -8.54 -0.44
CA GLU A 219 19.34 -9.59 -1.38
C GLU A 219 18.16 -10.44 -1.84
N ARG A 220 17.24 -10.81 -0.93
CA ARG A 220 16.00 -11.52 -1.29
C ARG A 220 15.09 -10.67 -2.18
N VAL A 221 15.00 -9.37 -1.93
CA VAL A 221 14.26 -8.46 -2.81
C VAL A 221 14.89 -8.42 -4.21
N LEU A 222 16.21 -8.29 -4.31
CA LEU A 222 16.92 -8.32 -5.59
C LEU A 222 16.81 -9.67 -6.30
N ALA A 223 16.87 -10.80 -5.59
CA ALA A 223 16.66 -12.12 -6.18
C ALA A 223 15.25 -12.26 -6.77
N TYR A 224 14.22 -11.78 -6.07
CA TYR A 224 12.85 -11.75 -6.58
C TYR A 224 12.71 -10.88 -7.84
N LEU A 225 13.27 -9.66 -7.80
CA LEU A 225 13.23 -8.72 -8.90
C LEU A 225 14.04 -9.21 -10.10
N GLY A 226 15.22 -9.80 -9.88
CA GLY A 226 16.12 -10.27 -10.92
C GLY A 226 15.55 -11.41 -11.76
N GLY A 227 14.88 -12.39 -11.13
CA GLY A 227 14.14 -13.43 -11.87
C GLY A 227 12.99 -12.89 -12.73
N ARG A 228 12.67 -11.60 -12.57
CA ARG A 228 11.55 -10.87 -13.14
C ARG A 228 11.99 -9.60 -13.87
N ALA A 229 13.29 -9.35 -14.06
CA ALA A 229 13.75 -8.12 -14.70
C ALA A 229 13.29 -8.09 -16.15
N ILE A 230 12.66 -6.99 -16.58
CA ILE A 230 12.22 -6.82 -17.97
C ILE A 230 13.44 -6.51 -18.85
N PRO A 231 13.77 -7.37 -19.84
CA PRO A 231 14.88 -7.11 -20.74
C PRO A 231 14.74 -5.76 -21.46
N GLY A 232 15.81 -4.96 -21.46
CA GLY A 232 15.83 -3.62 -22.06
C GLY A 232 15.31 -2.49 -21.16
N VAL A 233 14.63 -2.78 -20.05
CA VAL A 233 14.09 -1.76 -19.12
C VAL A 233 14.76 -1.83 -17.77
N GLU A 234 15.01 -3.04 -17.26
CA GLU A 234 15.54 -3.27 -15.91
C GLU A 234 16.84 -4.08 -15.97
N GLN A 235 17.78 -3.71 -15.09
CA GLN A 235 18.98 -4.49 -14.82
C GLN A 235 19.07 -4.74 -13.31
N VAL A 236 19.18 -6.00 -12.92
CA VAL A 236 19.28 -6.39 -11.51
C VAL A 236 20.52 -7.25 -11.33
N THR A 237 21.41 -6.81 -10.44
CA THR A 237 22.59 -7.57 -10.00
C THR A 237 22.39 -8.01 -8.55
N ALA A 238 23.37 -8.71 -7.97
CA ALA A 238 23.32 -9.07 -6.55
C ALA A 238 23.34 -7.86 -5.60
N ALA A 239 23.83 -6.70 -6.05
CA ALA A 239 24.04 -5.52 -5.21
C ALA A 239 23.22 -4.29 -5.62
N ARG A 240 22.60 -4.30 -6.80
CA ARG A 240 21.96 -3.12 -7.38
C ARG A 240 20.73 -3.46 -8.20
N TYR A 241 19.71 -2.64 -8.07
CA TYR A 241 18.60 -2.55 -9.01
C TYR A 241 18.78 -1.31 -9.88
N ALA A 242 18.54 -1.38 -11.19
CA ALA A 242 18.53 -0.23 -12.08
C ALA A 242 17.40 -0.35 -13.10
N ARG A 243 16.82 0.78 -13.51
CA ARG A 243 15.79 0.82 -14.55
C ARG A 243 15.75 2.15 -15.29
N SER A 244 15.22 2.13 -16.51
CA SER A 244 14.71 3.34 -17.15
C SER A 244 13.35 3.73 -16.55
N PHE A 245 13.01 5.01 -16.57
CA PHE A 245 11.73 5.49 -16.05
C PHE A 245 11.15 6.65 -16.87
N ARG A 246 9.83 6.79 -16.80
CA ARG A 246 9.11 8.02 -17.16
C ARG A 246 8.08 8.33 -16.10
N VAL A 247 8.12 9.55 -15.57
CA VAL A 247 7.17 10.05 -14.56
C VAL A 247 6.88 11.50 -14.89
N ASP A 248 5.61 11.88 -15.02
CA ASP A 248 5.17 13.26 -15.26
C ASP A 248 5.92 13.98 -16.41
N GLY A 249 6.15 13.28 -17.52
CA GLY A 249 6.89 13.81 -18.68
C GLY A 249 8.42 13.82 -18.52
N VAL A 250 8.94 13.59 -17.31
CA VAL A 250 10.37 13.48 -17.04
C VAL A 250 10.82 12.04 -17.25
N SER A 251 11.91 11.86 -18.00
CA SER A 251 12.47 10.55 -18.31
C SER A 251 13.93 10.44 -17.86
N GLY A 252 14.42 9.22 -17.70
CA GLY A 252 15.80 9.00 -17.29
C GLY A 252 16.09 7.57 -16.88
N VAL A 253 17.24 7.40 -16.24
CA VAL A 253 17.67 6.15 -15.61
C VAL A 253 17.82 6.35 -14.11
N LEU A 254 17.45 5.34 -13.34
CA LEU A 254 17.71 5.31 -11.91
C LEU A 254 18.38 4.00 -11.50
N SER A 255 19.15 4.05 -10.43
CA SER A 255 19.70 2.87 -9.76
C SER A 255 19.55 2.98 -8.26
N VAL A 256 19.40 1.83 -7.59
CA VAL A 256 19.20 1.72 -6.14
C VAL A 256 20.13 0.65 -5.57
N ALA A 257 20.83 1.01 -4.51
CA ALA A 257 21.71 0.13 -3.74
C ALA A 257 21.60 0.47 -2.24
N PRO A 258 22.11 -0.38 -1.33
CA PRO A 258 22.19 -0.04 0.10
C PRO A 258 23.04 1.21 0.29
N ALA A 259 22.61 2.12 1.16
CA ALA A 259 23.41 3.29 1.49
C ALA A 259 24.65 2.86 2.30
N PRO A 260 25.82 3.54 2.16
CA PRO A 260 27.05 3.15 2.85
C PRO A 260 26.97 3.19 4.39
N LYS A 261 26.04 3.96 4.94
CA LYS A 261 25.81 4.12 6.39
C LYS A 261 24.32 4.10 6.66
N GLY A 262 23.90 3.65 7.84
CA GLY A 262 22.51 3.69 8.33
C GLY A 262 21.53 2.75 7.62
N HIS A 263 20.28 2.75 8.08
CA HIS A 263 19.20 1.92 7.53
C HIS A 263 18.48 2.64 6.39
N ALA A 264 19.13 2.73 5.24
CA ALA A 264 18.58 3.38 4.06
C ALA A 264 19.06 2.72 2.76
N LEU A 265 18.26 2.86 1.70
CA LEU A 265 18.71 2.68 0.33
C LEU A 265 19.14 4.04 -0.25
N GLU A 266 20.14 4.04 -1.12
CA GLU A 266 20.51 5.20 -1.92
C GLU A 266 20.03 4.98 -3.36
N ALA A 267 19.19 5.89 -3.85
CA ALA A 267 18.78 5.96 -5.23
C ALA A 267 19.57 7.05 -5.96
N ARG A 268 20.19 6.71 -7.09
CA ARG A 268 20.85 7.64 -8.01
C ARG A 268 19.99 7.81 -9.23
N ILE A 269 19.67 9.04 -9.59
CA ILE A 269 18.74 9.38 -10.67
C ILE A 269 19.44 10.31 -11.65
N GLU A 270 19.44 9.90 -12.91
CA GLU A 270 19.97 10.67 -14.03
C GLU A 270 18.82 10.99 -14.98
N ILE A 271 18.62 12.28 -15.23
CA ILE A 271 17.51 12.78 -16.04
C ILE A 271 17.97 12.85 -17.50
N ALA A 272 17.22 12.21 -18.40
CA ALA A 272 17.43 12.31 -19.83
C ALA A 272 16.71 13.55 -20.36
N GLY A 273 17.47 14.52 -20.87
CA GLY A 273 16.93 15.73 -21.53
C GLY A 273 15.97 16.51 -20.64
N ALA A 274 16.48 17.24 -19.65
CA ALA A 274 15.63 18.17 -18.91
C ALA A 274 15.30 19.39 -19.79
N GLU A 275 14.06 19.52 -20.24
CA GLU A 275 13.56 20.82 -20.68
C GLU A 275 13.74 21.81 -19.52
N LYS A 276 14.38 22.96 -19.80
CA LYS A 276 14.61 24.00 -18.80
C LYS A 276 13.24 24.49 -18.29
N GLY A 277 12.95 24.23 -17.01
CA GLY A 277 11.75 24.76 -16.33
C GLY A 277 10.69 23.72 -15.98
N THR A 278 10.77 22.49 -16.50
CA THR A 278 9.92 21.38 -16.03
C THR A 278 10.31 20.94 -14.63
N GLY A 279 9.31 20.71 -13.80
CA GLY A 279 9.47 20.15 -12.48
C GLY A 279 10.07 18.77 -12.45
N LEU A 280 10.96 18.50 -11.50
CA LEU A 280 11.44 17.15 -11.26
C LEU A 280 10.48 16.41 -10.32
N PRO A 281 9.86 15.28 -10.72
CA PRO A 281 8.85 14.58 -9.91
C PRO A 281 9.50 13.72 -8.81
N MET A 282 10.42 14.31 -8.02
CA MET A 282 11.25 13.59 -7.06
C MET A 282 10.42 12.90 -5.97
N ARG A 283 9.34 13.52 -5.49
CA ARG A 283 8.43 12.90 -4.50
C ARG A 283 7.73 11.66 -5.05
N ARG A 284 7.26 11.72 -6.30
CA ARG A 284 6.62 10.57 -6.97
C ARG A 284 7.62 9.45 -7.25
N ILE A 285 8.83 9.78 -7.69
CA ILE A 285 9.90 8.80 -7.88
C ILE A 285 10.25 8.14 -6.54
N ALA A 286 10.45 8.93 -5.48
CA ALA A 286 10.71 8.42 -4.14
C ALA A 286 9.58 7.49 -3.67
N ALA A 287 8.31 7.89 -3.80
CA ALA A 287 7.17 7.07 -3.42
C ALA A 287 7.11 5.74 -4.22
N ARG A 288 7.35 5.78 -5.53
CA ARG A 288 7.43 4.56 -6.38
C ARG A 288 8.56 3.63 -5.93
N LEU A 289 9.73 4.17 -5.60
CA LEU A 289 10.85 3.37 -5.09
C LEU A 289 10.57 2.81 -3.69
N ARG A 290 9.95 3.59 -2.80
CA ARG A 290 9.51 3.11 -1.48
C ARG A 290 8.53 1.95 -1.61
N ARG A 291 7.59 2.00 -2.54
CA ARG A 291 6.67 0.88 -2.83
C ARG A 291 7.37 -0.31 -3.48
N LEU A 292 8.25 -0.08 -4.46
CA LEU A 292 9.01 -1.15 -5.11
C LEU A 292 9.78 -2.00 -4.09
N PHE A 293 10.43 -1.36 -3.12
CA PHE A 293 11.21 -2.03 -2.09
C PHE A 293 10.45 -2.23 -0.76
N ASP A 294 9.17 -1.87 -0.68
CA ASP A 294 8.33 -1.99 0.53
C ASP A 294 8.97 -1.37 1.79
N LEU A 295 9.58 -0.19 1.66
CA LEU A 295 10.41 0.43 2.70
C LEU A 295 9.62 0.93 3.91
N ASP A 296 8.31 1.11 3.74
CA ASP A 296 7.39 1.59 4.77
C ASP A 296 6.84 0.47 5.67
N ALA A 297 7.12 -0.80 5.35
CA ALA A 297 6.73 -1.92 6.20
C ALA A 297 7.32 -1.81 7.61
N GLU A 298 6.61 -2.37 8.58
CA GLU A 298 7.02 -2.47 9.97
C GLU A 298 7.28 -3.93 10.34
N PRO A 299 8.52 -4.44 10.15
CA PRO A 299 8.81 -5.87 10.28
C PRO A 299 8.44 -6.43 11.64
N SER A 300 8.67 -5.68 12.73
CA SER A 300 8.35 -6.13 14.08
C SER A 300 6.85 -6.35 14.29
N ALA A 301 6.00 -5.47 13.77
CA ALA A 301 4.55 -5.61 13.86
C ALA A 301 4.06 -6.81 13.03
N ILE A 302 4.65 -7.02 11.85
CA ILE A 302 4.34 -8.17 11.00
C ILE A 302 4.74 -9.48 11.68
N VAL A 303 5.96 -9.57 12.22
CA VAL A 303 6.43 -10.76 12.94
C VAL A 303 5.52 -11.07 14.13
N ALA A 304 5.18 -10.04 14.94
CA ALA A 304 4.30 -10.21 16.10
C ALA A 304 2.89 -10.69 15.69
N ALA A 305 2.37 -10.23 14.54
CA ALA A 305 1.06 -10.66 14.05
C ALA A 305 1.00 -12.16 13.70
N PHE A 306 2.14 -12.81 13.45
CA PHE A 306 2.22 -14.23 13.08
C PHE A 306 2.86 -15.13 14.14
N GLU A 307 3.18 -14.61 15.33
CA GLU A 307 3.90 -15.36 16.37
C GLU A 307 3.19 -16.66 16.80
N GLY A 308 1.85 -16.64 16.85
CA GLY A 308 1.02 -17.81 17.19
C GLY A 308 0.58 -18.66 15.99
N ASP A 309 0.90 -18.27 14.75
CA ASP A 309 0.46 -18.99 13.56
C ASP A 309 1.40 -20.17 13.25
N LEU A 310 0.86 -21.39 13.23
CA LEU A 310 1.65 -22.62 13.07
C LEU A 310 2.26 -22.78 11.66
N LEU A 311 1.69 -22.14 10.64
CA LEU A 311 2.13 -22.28 9.25
C LEU A 311 3.08 -21.15 8.82
N ILE A 312 2.73 -19.92 9.19
CA ILE A 312 3.38 -18.68 8.77
C ILE A 312 4.42 -18.22 9.80
N GLY A 313 4.14 -18.37 11.11
CA GLY A 313 5.02 -17.93 12.19
C GLY A 313 6.46 -18.46 12.08
N PRO A 314 6.66 -19.78 11.90
CA PRO A 314 8.00 -20.34 11.70
C PRO A 314 8.70 -19.82 10.44
N ARG A 315 7.96 -19.55 9.35
CA ARG A 315 8.53 -19.03 8.10
C ARG A 315 9.01 -17.59 8.28
N ILE A 316 8.14 -16.71 8.75
CA ILE A 316 8.48 -15.29 8.94
C ILE A 316 9.61 -15.11 9.97
N THR A 317 9.66 -15.95 11.01
CA THR A 317 10.75 -15.92 12.00
C THR A 317 12.12 -16.29 11.40
N ARG A 318 12.17 -17.13 10.35
CA ARG A 318 13.41 -17.45 9.63
C ARG A 318 13.84 -16.35 8.66
N ALA A 319 12.91 -15.48 8.24
CA ALA A 319 13.15 -14.39 7.31
C ALA A 319 12.83 -13.03 7.95
N LYS A 320 13.46 -12.72 9.09
CA LYS A 320 13.36 -11.42 9.78
C LYS A 320 13.90 -10.33 8.86
N GLY A 321 13.02 -9.68 8.10
CA GLY A 321 13.40 -8.74 7.05
C GLY A 321 12.72 -8.98 5.70
N LEU A 322 11.85 -10.01 5.63
CA LEU A 322 10.98 -10.27 4.49
C LEU A 322 10.15 -9.02 4.16
N ARG A 323 10.02 -8.78 2.86
CA ARG A 323 9.28 -7.65 2.27
C ARG A 323 8.35 -8.18 1.20
N VAL A 324 7.40 -7.34 0.79
CA VAL A 324 6.59 -7.57 -0.41
C VAL A 324 7.13 -6.72 -1.55
N PRO A 325 8.05 -7.23 -2.41
CA PRO A 325 8.53 -6.46 -3.55
C PRO A 325 7.38 -5.94 -4.40
N GLY A 326 7.29 -4.63 -4.58
CA GLY A 326 6.26 -3.98 -5.37
C GLY A 326 6.63 -3.86 -6.84
N THR A 327 6.28 -2.73 -7.43
CA THR A 327 6.65 -2.31 -8.79
C THR A 327 6.93 -0.81 -8.81
N PHE A 328 7.73 -0.35 -9.76
CA PHE A 328 7.90 1.07 -10.03
C PHE A 328 6.69 1.69 -10.76
N ASP A 329 6.02 0.89 -11.59
CA ASP A 329 4.85 1.32 -12.36
C ASP A 329 3.75 0.24 -12.35
N GLY A 330 2.53 0.66 -12.00
CA GLY A 330 1.40 -0.26 -11.84
C GLY A 330 0.88 -0.80 -13.17
N PHE A 331 0.95 0.00 -14.24
CA PHE A 331 0.55 -0.42 -15.57
C PHE A 331 1.51 -1.48 -16.12
N GLU A 332 2.81 -1.23 -15.99
CA GLU A 332 3.85 -2.21 -16.34
C GLU A 332 3.62 -3.55 -15.64
N LEU A 333 3.38 -3.54 -14.33
CA LEU A 333 3.08 -4.76 -13.58
C LEU A 333 1.79 -5.44 -14.09
N ALA A 334 0.72 -4.69 -14.33
CA ALA A 334 -0.54 -5.28 -14.78
C ALA A 334 -0.38 -5.98 -16.14
N ILE A 335 0.36 -5.37 -17.08
CA ILE A 335 0.75 -6.01 -18.33
C ILE A 335 1.50 -7.31 -18.04
N ARG A 336 2.51 -7.29 -17.17
CA ARG A 336 3.26 -8.49 -16.80
C ARG A 336 2.42 -9.56 -16.13
N ALA A 337 1.43 -9.18 -15.32
CA ALA A 337 0.53 -10.11 -14.66
C ALA A 337 -0.32 -10.86 -15.69
N VAL A 338 -0.79 -10.18 -16.73
CA VAL A 338 -1.49 -10.80 -17.87
C VAL A 338 -0.56 -11.71 -18.67
N LEU A 339 0.68 -11.26 -18.95
CA LEU A 339 1.67 -12.08 -19.65
C LEU A 339 2.02 -13.37 -18.88
N GLY A 340 2.07 -13.30 -17.56
CA GLY A 340 2.38 -14.42 -16.67
C GLY A 340 1.26 -15.44 -16.47
N GLN A 341 0.05 -15.18 -16.97
CA GLN A 341 -1.07 -16.11 -16.81
C GLN A 341 -0.74 -17.46 -17.44
N GLN A 342 -0.80 -18.52 -16.63
CA GLN A 342 -0.66 -19.93 -17.03
C GLN A 342 0.70 -20.29 -17.68
N ILE A 343 1.74 -19.47 -17.52
CA ILE A 343 3.09 -19.77 -18.03
C ILE A 343 4.16 -19.56 -16.96
N SER A 344 5.37 -20.03 -17.21
CA SER A 344 6.49 -19.81 -16.31
C SER A 344 6.92 -18.34 -16.25
N VAL A 345 7.54 -17.94 -15.14
CA VAL A 345 8.10 -16.59 -14.97
C VAL A 345 9.10 -16.26 -16.09
N LYS A 346 9.99 -17.19 -16.45
CA LYS A 346 10.94 -17.02 -17.55
C LYS A 346 10.25 -16.81 -18.89
N GLY A 347 9.17 -17.55 -19.16
CA GLY A 347 8.37 -17.37 -20.37
C GLY A 347 7.71 -15.98 -20.43
N ALA A 348 7.11 -15.54 -19.33
CA ALA A 348 6.50 -14.22 -19.22
C ALA A 348 7.52 -13.08 -19.42
N THR A 349 8.70 -13.19 -18.79
CA THR A 349 9.79 -12.22 -18.94
C THR A 349 10.30 -12.16 -20.39
N THR A 350 10.38 -13.29 -21.08
CA THR A 350 10.77 -13.35 -22.50
C THR A 350 9.78 -12.60 -23.38
N ILE A 351 8.48 -12.82 -23.18
CA ILE A 351 7.43 -12.12 -23.95
C ILE A 351 7.43 -10.61 -23.61
N ALA A 352 7.65 -10.25 -22.35
CA ALA A 352 7.77 -8.85 -21.93
C ALA A 352 8.93 -8.15 -22.65
N GLY A 353 10.09 -8.81 -22.79
CA GLY A 353 11.22 -8.30 -23.56
C GLY A 353 10.86 -8.04 -25.03
N ARG A 354 10.14 -8.96 -25.70
CA ARG A 354 9.68 -8.77 -27.09
C ARG A 354 8.69 -7.61 -27.22
N ILE A 355 7.81 -7.42 -26.23
CA ILE A 355 6.90 -6.28 -26.17
C ILE A 355 7.67 -4.96 -26.05
N VAL A 356 8.69 -4.92 -25.19
CA VAL A 356 9.56 -3.75 -25.04
C VAL A 356 10.32 -3.47 -26.33
N GLU A 357 10.91 -4.48 -26.94
CA GLU A 357 11.66 -4.33 -28.20
C GLU A 357 10.76 -3.80 -29.34
N ARG A 358 9.51 -4.26 -29.41
CA ARG A 358 8.59 -3.87 -30.48
C ARG A 358 7.92 -2.51 -30.25
N PHE A 359 7.49 -2.23 -29.03
CA PHE A 359 6.62 -1.08 -28.73
C PHE A 359 7.29 -0.03 -27.83
N GLY A 360 8.40 -0.38 -27.20
CA GLY A 360 9.19 0.50 -26.34
C GLY A 360 9.91 1.54 -27.19
N GLU A 361 10.17 2.69 -26.58
CA GLU A 361 11.02 3.70 -27.21
C GLU A 361 12.46 3.42 -26.85
N ARG A 362 13.35 3.45 -27.84
CA ARG A 362 14.78 3.32 -27.61
C ARG A 362 15.28 4.48 -26.75
N PHE A 363 16.18 4.15 -25.84
CA PHE A 363 16.79 5.07 -24.90
C PHE A 363 18.25 4.67 -24.69
N ASP A 364 19.16 5.57 -25.06
CA ASP A 364 20.57 5.41 -24.71
C ASP A 364 20.78 5.87 -23.27
N SER A 365 20.75 4.92 -22.35
CA SER A 365 20.86 5.19 -20.92
C SER A 365 22.29 5.31 -20.43
N GLY A 366 23.29 4.93 -21.24
CA GLY A 366 24.66 4.71 -20.79
C GLY A 366 24.84 3.54 -19.80
N VAL A 367 23.77 2.80 -19.48
CA VAL A 367 23.78 1.63 -18.59
C VAL A 367 23.52 0.37 -19.40
N ASP A 368 24.43 -0.59 -19.31
CA ASP A 368 24.31 -1.87 -20.01
C ASP A 368 22.98 -2.57 -19.69
N GLY A 369 22.35 -3.16 -20.72
CA GLY A 369 21.05 -3.83 -20.61
C GLY A 369 19.82 -2.93 -20.48
N ILE A 370 19.97 -1.61 -20.29
CA ILE A 370 18.86 -0.64 -20.25
C ILE A 370 18.86 0.17 -21.55
N THR A 371 18.02 -0.24 -22.49
CA THR A 371 18.02 0.26 -23.88
C THR A 371 16.69 0.86 -24.32
N HIS A 372 15.65 0.72 -23.50
CA HIS A 372 14.30 1.16 -23.82
C HIS A 372 13.59 1.72 -22.60
N PHE A 373 12.59 2.56 -22.83
CA PHE A 373 11.51 2.78 -21.88
C PHE A 373 10.40 1.75 -22.09
N PHE A 374 9.74 1.34 -21.00
CA PHE A 374 8.57 0.49 -21.12
C PHE A 374 7.48 1.17 -22.00
N PRO A 375 6.77 0.42 -22.86
CA PRO A 375 5.78 0.99 -23.77
C PRO A 375 4.67 1.77 -23.05
N ALA A 376 4.32 2.94 -23.56
CA ALA A 376 3.19 3.72 -23.06
C ALA A 376 1.84 2.99 -23.33
N PRO A 377 0.82 3.17 -22.48
CA PRO A 377 -0.50 2.55 -22.66
C PRO A 377 -1.10 2.75 -24.06
N GLN A 378 -0.95 3.96 -24.61
CA GLN A 378 -1.47 4.33 -25.92
C GLN A 378 -0.88 3.47 -27.05
N ARG A 379 0.42 3.14 -26.95
CA ARG A 379 1.10 2.29 -27.93
C ARG A 379 0.63 0.84 -27.83
N LEU A 380 0.49 0.32 -26.62
CA LEU A 380 0.02 -1.05 -26.40
C LEU A 380 -1.45 -1.24 -26.83
N ALA A 381 -2.31 -0.27 -26.57
CA ALA A 381 -3.72 -0.34 -26.98
C ALA A 381 -3.91 -0.51 -28.51
N ARG A 382 -3.00 0.07 -29.31
CA ARG A 382 -3.08 0.09 -30.78
C ARG A 382 -2.07 -0.85 -31.46
N GLY A 383 -1.19 -1.49 -30.69
CA GLY A 383 -0.07 -2.27 -31.22
C GLY A 383 -0.49 -3.54 -31.97
N ASP A 384 0.36 -3.98 -32.90
CA ASP A 384 0.26 -5.29 -33.54
C ASP A 384 1.10 -6.34 -32.82
N TYR A 385 0.39 -7.28 -32.18
CA TYR A 385 0.97 -8.35 -31.37
C TYR A 385 1.28 -9.62 -32.16
N ALA A 386 1.10 -9.62 -33.49
CA ALA A 386 1.37 -10.77 -34.34
C ALA A 386 2.79 -11.32 -34.16
N GLY A 387 2.92 -12.64 -34.00
CA GLY A 387 4.22 -13.30 -33.83
C GLY A 387 4.91 -13.09 -32.47
N LEU A 388 4.26 -12.48 -31.47
CA LEU A 388 4.85 -12.33 -30.12
C LEU A 388 4.73 -13.58 -29.23
N GLY A 389 4.04 -14.63 -29.70
CA GLY A 389 3.77 -15.83 -28.91
C GLY A 389 2.62 -15.64 -27.90
N LEU A 390 1.66 -14.78 -28.23
CA LEU A 390 0.46 -14.50 -27.43
C LEU A 390 -0.77 -15.09 -28.09
N THR A 391 -1.71 -15.59 -27.28
CA THR A 391 -3.02 -16.02 -27.76
C THR A 391 -3.91 -14.81 -28.07
N GLY A 392 -4.90 -14.97 -28.95
CA GLY A 392 -5.87 -13.91 -29.26
C GLY A 392 -6.56 -13.35 -28.01
N GLY A 393 -6.93 -14.22 -27.07
CA GLY A 393 -7.50 -13.82 -25.78
C GLY A 393 -6.55 -12.93 -24.96
N ARG A 394 -5.28 -13.30 -24.81
CA ARG A 394 -4.30 -12.47 -24.08
C ARG A 394 -4.05 -11.14 -24.79
N ILE A 395 -4.01 -11.12 -26.12
CA ILE A 395 -3.88 -9.87 -26.90
C ILE A 395 -5.08 -8.95 -26.61
N ALA A 396 -6.30 -9.48 -26.63
CA ALA A 396 -7.51 -8.72 -26.30
C ALA A 396 -7.45 -8.14 -24.88
N THR A 397 -7.04 -8.95 -23.89
CA THR A 397 -6.86 -8.49 -22.49
C THR A 397 -5.84 -7.37 -22.38
N LEU A 398 -4.67 -7.50 -23.02
CA LEU A 398 -3.62 -6.48 -23.01
C LEU A 398 -4.09 -5.17 -23.62
N LYS A 399 -4.77 -5.24 -24.77
CA LYS A 399 -5.34 -4.06 -25.44
C LYS A 399 -6.43 -3.41 -24.60
N GLY A 400 -7.33 -4.20 -24.02
CA GLY A 400 -8.40 -3.72 -23.14
C GLY A 400 -7.86 -3.01 -21.89
N LEU A 401 -6.88 -3.62 -21.22
CA LEU A 401 -6.19 -3.01 -20.08
C LEU A 401 -5.50 -1.69 -20.47
N ALA A 402 -4.76 -1.67 -21.58
CA ALA A 402 -4.06 -0.48 -22.05
C ALA A 402 -5.03 0.64 -22.47
N ALA A 403 -6.16 0.30 -23.08
CA ALA A 403 -7.22 1.24 -23.43
C ALA A 403 -7.89 1.83 -22.18
N ALA A 404 -8.21 1.01 -21.17
CA ALA A 404 -8.80 1.46 -19.92
C ALA A 404 -7.91 2.45 -19.16
N VAL A 405 -6.58 2.21 -19.15
CA VAL A 405 -5.61 3.16 -18.57
C VAL A 405 -5.51 4.44 -19.40
N THR A 406 -5.51 4.31 -20.73
CA THR A 406 -5.45 5.46 -21.65
C THR A 406 -6.65 6.39 -21.50
N SER A 407 -7.85 5.83 -21.32
CA SER A 407 -9.09 6.60 -21.14
C SER A 407 -9.31 7.11 -19.71
N GLY A 408 -8.45 6.72 -18.77
CA GLY A 408 -8.63 7.00 -17.34
C GLY A 408 -9.73 6.17 -16.66
N ALA A 409 -10.27 5.15 -17.34
CA ALA A 409 -11.25 4.23 -16.76
C ALA A 409 -10.62 3.28 -15.73
N LEU A 410 -9.30 3.09 -15.78
CA LEU A 410 -8.52 2.38 -14.77
C LEU A 410 -7.32 3.23 -14.33
N ASP A 411 -7.12 3.32 -13.01
CA ASP A 411 -5.88 3.81 -12.41
C ASP A 411 -5.33 2.85 -11.36
N PHE A 412 -4.04 3.00 -11.07
CA PHE A 412 -3.32 2.23 -10.05
C PHE A 412 -3.17 2.99 -8.74
N GLY A 413 -4.18 3.81 -8.39
CA GLY A 413 -4.34 4.40 -7.08
C GLY A 413 -5.18 3.52 -6.16
N PRO A 414 -5.04 3.65 -4.83
CA PRO A 414 -5.90 2.98 -3.86
C PRO A 414 -7.38 3.37 -4.03
N ARG A 415 -8.26 2.53 -3.48
CA ARG A 415 -9.71 2.75 -3.38
C ARG A 415 -10.14 2.68 -1.91
N GLU A 416 -11.42 2.90 -1.62
CA GLU A 416 -11.97 2.81 -0.26
C GLU A 416 -11.76 1.43 0.39
N THR A 417 -11.83 0.36 -0.39
CA THR A 417 -11.57 -1.00 0.12
C THR A 417 -10.74 -1.78 -0.89
N LEU A 418 -10.10 -2.86 -0.42
CA LEU A 418 -9.43 -3.80 -1.31
C LEU A 418 -10.45 -4.39 -2.28
N GLU A 419 -11.61 -4.79 -1.76
CA GLU A 419 -12.72 -5.39 -2.50
C GLU A 419 -13.21 -4.48 -3.64
N ALA A 420 -13.32 -3.17 -3.41
CA ALA A 420 -13.68 -2.21 -4.45
C ALA A 420 -12.63 -2.17 -5.58
N LYS A 421 -11.34 -2.24 -5.23
CA LYS A 421 -10.28 -2.30 -6.23
C LYS A 421 -10.25 -3.65 -6.97
N ILE A 422 -10.52 -4.76 -6.29
CA ILE A 422 -10.63 -6.07 -6.93
C ILE A 422 -11.78 -6.06 -7.93
N ALA A 423 -12.96 -5.56 -7.55
CA ALA A 423 -14.11 -5.45 -8.44
C ALA A 423 -13.84 -4.56 -9.68
N GLU A 424 -13.13 -3.44 -9.51
CA GLU A 424 -12.70 -2.59 -10.63
C GLU A 424 -11.78 -3.34 -11.60
N LEU A 425 -10.81 -4.10 -11.09
CA LEU A 425 -9.87 -4.86 -11.91
C LEU A 425 -10.54 -6.04 -12.61
N THR A 426 -11.43 -6.77 -11.94
CA THR A 426 -12.12 -7.94 -12.51
C THR A 426 -13.24 -7.60 -13.49
N ALA A 427 -13.69 -6.33 -13.51
CA ALA A 427 -14.59 -5.83 -14.54
C ALA A 427 -13.94 -5.83 -15.94
N LEU A 428 -12.61 -5.90 -16.03
CA LEU A 428 -11.90 -5.96 -17.30
C LEU A 428 -11.86 -7.40 -17.85
N PRO A 429 -12.29 -7.62 -19.11
CA PRO A 429 -12.24 -8.95 -19.73
C PRO A 429 -10.85 -9.57 -19.68
N GLY A 430 -10.76 -10.80 -19.18
CA GLY A 430 -9.50 -11.55 -19.06
C GLY A 430 -8.67 -11.24 -17.81
N ILE A 431 -9.16 -10.41 -16.90
CA ILE A 431 -8.59 -10.22 -15.56
C ILE A 431 -9.46 -10.95 -14.54
N GLY A 432 -8.97 -12.08 -14.03
CA GLY A 432 -9.61 -12.82 -12.94
C GLY A 432 -9.13 -12.36 -11.55
N GLU A 433 -9.75 -12.89 -10.49
CA GLU A 433 -9.43 -12.53 -9.10
C GLU A 433 -7.95 -12.73 -8.75
N TRP A 434 -7.32 -13.81 -9.25
CA TRP A 434 -5.89 -14.03 -9.04
C TRP A 434 -5.06 -12.83 -9.53
N THR A 435 -5.31 -12.38 -10.77
CA THR A 435 -4.60 -11.25 -11.38
C THR A 435 -4.92 -9.96 -10.63
N ALA A 436 -6.18 -9.75 -10.25
CA ALA A 436 -6.59 -8.56 -9.51
C ALA A 436 -5.89 -8.47 -8.14
N HIS A 437 -5.87 -9.55 -7.35
CA HIS A 437 -5.16 -9.60 -6.08
C HIS A 437 -3.65 -9.49 -6.24
N TYR A 438 -3.07 -10.08 -7.28
CA TYR A 438 -1.64 -9.94 -7.58
C TYR A 438 -1.27 -8.48 -7.91
N VAL A 439 -2.09 -7.80 -8.71
CA VAL A 439 -1.93 -6.36 -9.00
C VAL A 439 -2.12 -5.52 -7.75
N ALA A 440 -3.15 -5.78 -6.93
CA ALA A 440 -3.35 -5.05 -5.68
C ALA A 440 -2.15 -5.22 -4.72
N LEU A 441 -1.64 -6.43 -4.57
CA LEU A 441 -0.48 -6.73 -3.73
C LEU A 441 0.77 -5.99 -4.20
N ARG A 442 1.07 -6.03 -5.51
CA ARG A 442 2.38 -5.60 -6.04
C ARG A 442 2.38 -4.16 -6.59
N ALA A 443 1.30 -3.70 -7.23
CA ALA A 443 1.20 -2.35 -7.79
C ALA A 443 0.81 -1.32 -6.74
N LEU A 444 -0.12 -1.70 -5.87
CA LEU A 444 -0.72 -0.78 -4.91
C LEU A 444 -0.06 -0.91 -3.54
N GLY A 445 0.65 -2.01 -3.29
CA GLY A 445 1.20 -2.33 -1.97
C GLY A 445 0.08 -2.58 -0.96
N GLU A 446 -1.02 -3.22 -1.36
CA GLU A 446 -2.09 -3.61 -0.44
C GLU A 446 -1.62 -4.79 0.42
N PRO A 447 -1.37 -4.59 1.72
CA PRO A 447 -0.76 -5.61 2.58
C PRO A 447 -1.68 -6.81 2.84
N ASP A 448 -2.98 -6.63 2.60
CA ASP A 448 -4.00 -7.66 2.81
C ASP A 448 -4.45 -8.33 1.50
N ALA A 449 -3.87 -7.96 0.35
CA ALA A 449 -4.19 -8.58 -0.92
C ALA A 449 -3.61 -10.00 -1.02
N PHE A 450 -4.46 -10.97 -1.37
CA PHE A 450 -4.11 -12.38 -1.28
C PHE A 450 -4.71 -13.19 -2.44
N PRO A 451 -3.89 -13.64 -3.42
CA PRO A 451 -4.37 -14.39 -4.57
C PRO A 451 -4.57 -15.88 -4.22
N ALA A 452 -5.65 -16.21 -3.49
CA ALA A 452 -5.86 -17.56 -2.94
C ALA A 452 -5.95 -18.70 -3.98
N SER A 453 -6.27 -18.39 -5.23
CA SER A 453 -6.26 -19.37 -6.32
C SER A 453 -4.87 -19.71 -6.86
N ASP A 454 -3.82 -19.05 -6.36
CA ASP A 454 -2.43 -19.31 -6.76
C ASP A 454 -2.00 -20.73 -6.40
N LEU A 455 -1.53 -21.48 -7.40
CA LEU A 455 -1.11 -22.87 -7.22
C LEU A 455 0.08 -23.00 -6.26
N GLY A 456 1.01 -22.04 -6.28
CA GLY A 456 2.17 -22.01 -5.39
C GLY A 456 1.74 -21.86 -3.94
N LEU A 457 0.86 -20.90 -3.64
CA LEU A 457 0.32 -20.71 -2.30
C LEU A 457 -0.45 -21.93 -1.80
N ARG A 458 -1.30 -22.51 -2.65
CA ARG A 458 -2.10 -23.69 -2.30
C ARG A 458 -1.23 -24.91 -1.99
N LYS A 459 -0.19 -25.17 -2.78
CA LYS A 459 0.78 -26.25 -2.50
C LYS A 459 1.58 -25.98 -1.23
N ALA A 460 2.04 -24.74 -1.04
CA ALA A 460 2.83 -24.37 0.13
C ALA A 460 2.02 -24.48 1.43
N ALA A 461 0.73 -24.15 1.39
CA ALA A 461 -0.16 -24.26 2.54
C ALA A 461 -0.52 -25.71 2.90
N GLY A 462 -0.65 -26.60 1.91
CA GLY A 462 -0.94 -28.02 2.12
C GLY A 462 0.28 -28.93 2.24
N GLY A 463 1.47 -28.38 2.53
CA GLY A 463 2.68 -29.17 2.74
C GLY A 463 3.17 -29.94 1.50
N GLY A 464 2.88 -29.43 0.30
CA GLY A 464 3.26 -30.02 -0.99
C GLY A 464 2.06 -30.51 -1.81
N ALA A 465 0.98 -30.93 -1.15
CA ALA A 465 -0.30 -31.21 -1.79
C ALA A 465 -1.14 -29.91 -1.84
N PRO A 466 -1.72 -29.53 -2.99
CA PRO A 466 -2.49 -28.30 -3.08
C PRO A 466 -3.83 -28.43 -2.33
N VAL A 467 -4.06 -27.60 -1.32
CA VAL A 467 -5.41 -27.39 -0.75
C VAL A 467 -6.33 -26.75 -1.80
N THR A 468 -7.64 -26.78 -1.57
CA THR A 468 -8.60 -26.05 -2.42
C THR A 468 -8.48 -24.54 -2.22
N THR A 469 -8.95 -23.75 -3.18
CA THR A 469 -8.99 -22.29 -3.07
C THR A 469 -9.84 -21.85 -1.87
N LYS A 470 -11.00 -22.49 -1.66
CA LYS A 470 -11.90 -22.19 -0.54
C LYS A 470 -11.28 -22.46 0.83
N GLU A 471 -10.55 -23.57 0.97
CA GLU A 471 -9.83 -23.86 2.22
C GLU A 471 -8.75 -22.81 2.49
N LEU A 472 -7.99 -22.42 1.46
CA LEU A 472 -6.97 -21.40 1.62
C LEU A 472 -7.55 -20.01 1.92
N GLU A 473 -8.69 -19.65 1.33
CA GLU A 473 -9.41 -18.41 1.64
C GLU A 473 -9.85 -18.36 3.10
N LEU A 474 -10.40 -19.46 3.61
CA LEU A 474 -10.81 -19.57 5.01
C LEU A 474 -9.61 -19.46 5.95
N LEU A 475 -8.56 -20.24 5.68
CA LEU A 475 -7.31 -20.21 6.46
C LEU A 475 -6.70 -18.81 6.48
N SER A 476 -6.72 -18.11 5.33
CA SER A 476 -6.11 -16.79 5.22
C SER A 476 -6.80 -15.69 6.03
N GLN A 477 -8.02 -15.90 6.52
CA GLN A 477 -8.72 -14.86 7.31
C GLN A 477 -7.97 -14.54 8.61
N ASP A 478 -7.33 -15.52 9.22
CA ASP A 478 -6.53 -15.34 10.45
C ASP A 478 -5.24 -14.56 10.21
N TRP A 479 -4.81 -14.40 8.95
CA TRP A 479 -3.62 -13.65 8.56
C TRP A 479 -3.89 -12.16 8.29
N ARG A 480 -5.15 -11.72 8.39
CA ARG A 480 -5.49 -10.30 8.22
C ARG A 480 -4.86 -9.46 9.35
N PRO A 481 -4.43 -8.22 9.06
CA PRO A 481 -4.49 -7.51 7.78
C PRO A 481 -3.23 -7.70 6.91
N TRP A 482 -2.44 -8.76 7.14
CA TRP A 482 -1.12 -8.97 6.56
C TRP A 482 -1.04 -10.18 5.62
N ARG A 483 -2.16 -10.56 4.99
CA ARG A 483 -2.23 -11.74 4.10
C ARG A 483 -1.18 -11.69 2.98
N GLY A 484 -0.82 -10.52 2.48
CA GLY A 484 0.24 -10.33 1.49
C GLY A 484 1.62 -10.79 1.99
N TYR A 485 1.94 -10.58 3.26
CA TYR A 485 3.18 -11.10 3.86
C TYR A 485 3.12 -12.61 4.07
N ALA A 486 1.96 -13.15 4.45
CA ALA A 486 1.75 -14.60 4.49
C ALA A 486 1.94 -15.23 3.10
N ALA A 487 1.40 -14.60 2.04
CA ALA A 487 1.63 -15.04 0.66
C ALA A 487 3.12 -15.06 0.29
N LEU A 488 3.87 -14.01 0.66
CA LEU A 488 5.31 -13.95 0.44
C LEU A 488 6.06 -15.05 1.21
N ALA A 489 5.68 -15.29 2.46
CA ALA A 489 6.26 -16.38 3.26
C ALA A 489 6.00 -17.74 2.59
N LEU A 490 4.76 -17.99 2.14
CA LEU A 490 4.39 -19.24 1.45
C LEU A 490 5.12 -19.44 0.12
N TRP A 491 5.35 -18.38 -0.66
CA TRP A 491 6.04 -18.47 -1.95
C TRP A 491 7.56 -18.69 -1.82
N THR A 492 8.17 -18.27 -0.71
CA THR A 492 9.64 -18.12 -0.63
C THR A 492 10.30 -18.98 0.43
N LEU A 493 9.55 -19.58 1.34
CA LEU A 493 10.01 -20.32 2.52
C LEU A 493 9.15 -21.57 2.70
#